data_AF-A0A452C7J7-F1
#
_entry.id   AF-A0A452C7J7-F1
#
_cell.length_a   1.000
_cell.length_b   1.000
_cell.length_c   1.000
_cell.angle_alpha   90.00
_cell.angle_beta   90.00
_cell.angle_gamma   90.00
#
_symmetry.space_group_name_H-M   'P 1'
#
loop_
_entity.id
_entity.type
_entity.pdbx_description
1 polymer ?
#
loop_
_entity_poly.entity_id
_entity_poly.type
_entity_poly.pdbx_seq_one_letter_code
_entity_poly.pdbx_strand_id
1 'polypeptide(L)'
;MRKPRAAVGSRSRCRKQASSQEGREKRALSSSQAKPSAPDGLARQQEEVRLQAPVSPYHLFRDTAEVTVFRKSLLSWYDREKRDLPWRKRVEGEVDLDRRAYAVWVSEVMLQQTQVATVINYYTRWMQKWPTLQDLASASLEEVNQLWAGLGYYSRGRRLQEGARKVVEELGGHMPRTAETLQRLLPGVGRYTAGAIASIAFGQATGVVDGNVVRVLCRVRAIGADPSSTLVSQQLWSLAQQLVEPARPGDFNQAAMELGATVCTPQRPLCSQCPVQSLCRARQRVEREQLSASRSLPGSRDVEECAPNTGQCQLCGPPTEPWDQTLGVANFPRKVSRRPPREECSATCVLEQPRALGGARILLVQRPNSGLLAGLWEFPSVTAEPSGQHQRKALLQELQSWVGPLPATRLRHLGQVVHTFSHIKLTYQVYGLALEEQTPVTIVPPGARWLTREEFHTAAVSTAMKKVFRVYEGQQPGTCKI
;
A
#
# COMPACT_ATOMS: atom_id res chain seq x y z
N MET A 1 31.18 53.58 -5.53
CA MET A 1 30.13 53.98 -4.55
C MET A 1 29.13 54.93 -5.22
N ARG A 2 27.91 55.09 -4.66
CA ARG A 2 26.96 56.26 -4.72
C ARG A 2 27.07 57.24 -5.92
N LYS A 3 26.01 57.69 -6.63
CA LYS A 3 24.53 57.64 -6.54
C LYS A 3 23.97 58.25 -7.86
N PRO A 4 22.72 57.97 -8.29
CA PRO A 4 21.95 58.85 -9.18
C PRO A 4 20.92 59.72 -8.42
N ARG A 5 20.56 60.90 -8.96
CA ARG A 5 19.44 61.74 -8.47
C ARG A 5 19.05 62.84 -9.50
N ALA A 6 17.74 63.09 -9.65
CA ALA A 6 17.01 64.11 -10.47
C ALA A 6 15.95 63.38 -11.35
N ALA A 7 14.65 63.73 -11.46
CA ALA A 7 13.83 64.92 -11.16
C ALA A 7 14.02 66.11 -12.15
N VAL A 8 12.99 66.83 -12.65
CA VAL A 8 11.52 66.72 -12.48
C VAL A 8 10.78 67.51 -13.60
N GLY A 9 9.49 67.23 -13.85
CA GLY A 9 8.57 68.12 -14.61
C GLY A 9 8.34 67.78 -16.10
N SER A 10 7.33 68.31 -16.80
CA SER A 10 6.24 69.23 -16.36
C SER A 10 4.93 69.03 -17.17
N ARG A 11 3.84 69.71 -16.76
CA ARG A 11 2.41 69.44 -17.07
C ARG A 11 1.83 70.13 -18.34
N SER A 12 0.60 69.70 -18.69
CA SER A 12 -0.49 70.44 -19.37
C SER A 12 -0.52 70.42 -20.91
N ARG A 13 -1.65 70.56 -21.64
CA ARG A 13 -3.06 71.01 -21.35
C ARG A 13 -4.05 70.06 -22.07
N CYS A 14 -5.13 69.54 -21.46
CA CYS A 14 -6.47 70.13 -21.20
C CYS A 14 -7.31 70.55 -22.44
N ARG A 15 -8.38 69.78 -22.78
CA ARG A 15 -9.76 70.28 -23.04
C ARG A 15 -10.84 69.18 -23.28
N LYS A 16 -11.98 69.34 -22.57
CA LYS A 16 -13.41 69.07 -22.89
C LYS A 16 -13.92 67.77 -23.56
N GLN A 17 -14.91 67.18 -22.86
CA GLN A 17 -16.20 66.58 -23.30
C GLN A 17 -16.73 67.00 -24.69
N ALA A 18 -17.57 66.26 -25.43
CA ALA A 18 -18.15 64.88 -25.35
C ALA A 18 -18.90 64.61 -26.69
N SER A 19 -19.52 63.47 -27.03
CA SER A 19 -19.89 62.23 -26.30
C SER A 19 -19.51 60.96 -27.13
N SER A 20 -20.24 59.84 -27.38
CA SER A 20 -21.65 59.44 -27.22
C SER A 20 -21.82 57.95 -26.78
N GLN A 21 -22.65 57.15 -27.49
CA GLN A 21 -22.96 55.71 -27.27
C GLN A 21 -22.08 54.82 -28.20
N GLU A 22 -21.89 53.51 -28.00
CA GLU A 22 -22.61 52.52 -27.16
C GLU A 22 -21.66 51.35 -26.74
N GLY A 23 -21.96 50.55 -25.69
CA GLY A 23 -21.02 49.49 -25.27
C GLY A 23 -21.36 48.48 -24.14
N ARG A 24 -22.46 48.66 -23.39
CA ARG A 24 -23.20 47.61 -22.62
C ARG A 24 -22.40 46.49 -21.89
N GLU A 25 -21.70 46.80 -20.80
CA GLU A 25 -21.46 45.81 -19.73
C GLU A 25 -22.56 45.87 -18.66
N LYS A 26 -23.02 44.71 -18.16
CA LYS A 26 -23.99 44.62 -17.05
C LYS A 26 -23.32 44.11 -15.77
N ARG A 27 -23.23 44.98 -14.76
CA ARG A 27 -23.01 44.57 -13.36
C ARG A 27 -24.19 43.72 -12.86
N ALA A 28 -23.89 42.71 -12.05
CA ALA A 28 -24.80 42.18 -11.04
C ALA A 28 -24.34 42.65 -9.65
N LEU A 29 -25.26 42.83 -8.71
CA LEU A 29 -24.99 43.47 -7.41
C LEU A 29 -24.63 42.45 -6.33
N SER A 30 -23.76 42.85 -5.40
CA SER A 30 -23.48 42.09 -4.17
C SER A 30 -24.58 42.33 -3.14
N SER A 31 -25.34 41.29 -2.79
CA SER A 31 -26.28 41.30 -1.66
C SER A 31 -25.72 40.49 -0.49
N SER A 32 -25.20 41.20 0.51
CA SER A 32 -24.72 40.59 1.75
C SER A 32 -25.88 40.30 2.70
N GLN A 33 -26.34 39.04 2.74
CA GLN A 33 -27.19 38.52 3.82
C GLN A 33 -26.53 37.30 4.45
N ALA A 34 -26.14 37.42 5.72
CA ALA A 34 -25.63 36.29 6.50
C ALA A 34 -26.79 35.35 6.88
N LYS A 35 -26.62 34.05 6.65
CA LYS A 35 -27.48 33.03 7.26
C LYS A 35 -26.95 32.72 8.67
N PRO A 36 -27.81 32.55 9.68
CA PRO A 36 -27.36 32.16 11.02
C PRO A 36 -26.78 30.74 10.98
N SER A 37 -25.61 30.57 11.57
CA SER A 37 -24.96 29.27 11.77
C SER A 37 -25.69 28.46 12.85
N ALA A 38 -26.18 27.28 12.50
CA ALA A 38 -26.68 26.30 13.47
C ALA A 38 -25.50 25.74 14.32
N PRO A 39 -25.74 25.34 15.58
CA PRO A 39 -24.66 24.90 16.47
C PRO A 39 -24.16 23.47 16.16
N ASP A 40 -22.89 23.35 15.79
CA ASP A 40 -22.20 22.08 15.45
C ASP A 40 -22.24 21.00 16.56
N GLY A 41 -22.55 21.37 17.81
CA GLY A 41 -22.61 20.43 18.93
C GLY A 41 -23.66 19.32 18.76
N LEU A 42 -24.81 19.63 18.15
CA LEU A 42 -25.92 18.67 18.01
C LEU A 42 -25.63 17.57 16.98
N ALA A 43 -24.84 17.85 15.94
CA ALA A 43 -24.49 16.85 14.92
C ALA A 43 -23.62 15.72 15.51
N ARG A 44 -22.58 16.08 16.28
CA ARG A 44 -21.70 15.11 16.94
C ARG A 44 -22.44 14.26 17.98
N GLN A 45 -23.29 14.87 18.80
CA GLN A 45 -24.11 14.11 19.75
C GLN A 45 -25.11 13.18 19.05
N GLN A 46 -25.63 13.54 17.87
CA GLN A 46 -26.47 12.64 17.07
C GLN A 46 -25.68 11.51 16.37
N GLU A 47 -24.38 11.69 16.08
CA GLU A 47 -23.53 10.58 15.62
C GLU A 47 -23.22 9.58 16.75
N GLU A 48 -22.86 10.06 17.94
CA GLU A 48 -22.58 9.18 19.10
C GLU A 48 -23.83 8.37 19.53
N VAL A 49 -25.02 8.99 19.49
CA VAL A 49 -26.29 8.33 19.85
C VAL A 49 -26.80 7.36 18.76
N ARG A 50 -26.42 7.52 17.49
CA ARG A 50 -26.91 6.66 16.39
C ARG A 50 -26.19 5.32 16.20
N LEU A 51 -25.07 5.07 16.90
CA LEU A 51 -24.21 3.91 16.64
C LEU A 51 -24.48 2.66 17.51
N GLN A 52 -25.44 2.71 18.44
CA GLN A 52 -25.83 1.53 19.24
C GLN A 52 -26.78 0.58 18.49
N ALA A 53 -26.33 0.06 17.34
CA ALA A 53 -26.91 -1.15 16.78
C ALA A 53 -26.70 -2.34 17.74
N PRO A 54 -27.65 -3.30 17.84
CA PRO A 54 -27.56 -4.41 18.79
C PRO A 54 -26.46 -5.43 18.40
N VAL A 55 -25.23 -5.11 18.77
CA VAL A 55 -24.09 -6.03 18.76
C VAL A 55 -24.33 -7.09 19.82
N SER A 56 -24.47 -8.35 19.39
CA SER A 56 -24.64 -9.47 20.31
C SER A 56 -23.39 -9.60 21.18
N PRO A 57 -23.52 -9.64 22.52
CA PRO A 57 -22.37 -9.81 23.41
C PRO A 57 -21.62 -11.14 23.22
N TYR A 58 -22.18 -12.09 22.46
CA TYR A 58 -21.49 -13.27 21.94
C TYR A 58 -20.24 -12.91 21.10
N HIS A 59 -20.16 -11.70 20.53
CA HIS A 59 -19.00 -11.24 19.75
C HIS A 59 -17.97 -10.45 20.57
N LEU A 60 -18.19 -10.28 21.87
CA LEU A 60 -17.36 -9.42 22.73
C LEU A 60 -16.55 -10.23 23.76
N PHE A 61 -15.58 -9.59 24.40
CA PHE A 61 -15.01 -10.03 25.67
C PHE A 61 -15.74 -9.30 26.78
N ARG A 62 -16.45 -10.05 27.63
CA ARG A 62 -17.27 -9.48 28.73
C ARG A 62 -16.51 -9.36 30.04
N ASP A 63 -15.59 -10.29 30.28
CA ASP A 63 -14.93 -10.51 31.56
C ASP A 63 -13.45 -10.11 31.48
N THR A 64 -12.95 -9.40 32.49
CA THR A 64 -11.54 -9.04 32.64
C THR A 64 -10.67 -10.27 32.89
N ALA A 65 -11.21 -11.34 33.49
CA ALA A 65 -10.52 -12.62 33.59
C ALA A 65 -10.35 -13.28 32.21
N GLU A 66 -11.37 -13.24 31.34
CA GLU A 66 -11.26 -13.74 29.95
C GLU A 66 -10.15 -13.00 29.17
N VAL A 67 -10.13 -11.66 29.26
CA VAL A 67 -9.07 -10.83 28.66
C VAL A 67 -7.68 -11.17 29.24
N THR A 68 -7.58 -11.35 30.56
CA THR A 68 -6.32 -11.68 31.24
C THR A 68 -5.78 -13.05 30.82
N VAL A 69 -6.65 -14.06 30.74
CA VAL A 69 -6.28 -15.40 30.23
C VAL A 69 -5.86 -15.32 28.76
N PHE A 70 -6.59 -14.59 27.92
CA PHE A 70 -6.24 -14.40 26.51
C PHE A 70 -4.83 -13.81 26.34
N ARG A 71 -4.54 -12.72 27.04
CA ARG A 71 -3.23 -12.05 27.02
C ARG A 71 -2.10 -12.97 27.51
N LYS A 72 -2.29 -13.61 28.67
CA LYS A 72 -1.27 -14.49 29.28
C LYS A 72 -0.95 -15.67 28.37
N SER A 73 -1.96 -16.34 27.81
CA SER A 73 -1.75 -17.48 26.91
C SER A 73 -1.09 -17.06 25.60
N LEU A 74 -1.49 -15.93 25.03
CA LEU A 74 -0.91 -15.42 23.77
C LEU A 74 0.55 -14.99 23.93
N LEU A 75 0.90 -14.27 25.01
CA LEU A 75 2.27 -13.83 25.27
C LEU A 75 3.19 -15.01 25.64
N SER A 76 2.75 -15.93 26.51
CA SER A 76 3.52 -17.13 26.89
C SER A 76 3.79 -18.09 25.70
N TRP A 77 2.91 -18.08 24.70
CA TRP A 77 3.17 -18.73 23.42
C TRP A 77 4.18 -17.94 22.59
N TYR A 78 3.99 -16.63 22.43
CA TYR A 78 4.88 -15.79 21.62
C TYR A 78 6.33 -15.76 22.14
N ASP A 79 6.53 -15.71 23.46
CA ASP A 79 7.86 -15.68 24.07
C ASP A 79 8.70 -16.95 23.79
N ARG A 80 8.04 -18.07 23.42
CA ARG A 80 8.67 -19.34 23.05
C ARG A 80 8.70 -19.57 21.53
N GLU A 81 7.64 -19.18 20.83
CA GLU A 81 7.39 -19.56 19.42
C GLU A 81 7.61 -18.40 18.41
N LYS A 82 7.98 -17.18 18.86
CA LYS A 82 8.22 -16.04 17.96
C LYS A 82 9.33 -16.38 16.97
N ARG A 83 9.05 -16.23 15.67
CA ARG A 83 10.07 -16.41 14.64
C ARG A 83 11.17 -15.36 14.78
N ASP A 84 12.40 -15.81 14.63
CA ASP A 84 13.55 -14.92 14.56
C ASP A 84 13.52 -14.10 13.26
N LEU A 85 13.56 -12.76 13.37
CA LEU A 85 13.39 -11.82 12.27
C LEU A 85 14.33 -10.60 12.45
N PRO A 86 14.98 -10.10 11.38
CA PRO A 86 15.99 -9.03 11.50
C PRO A 86 15.48 -7.75 12.18
N TRP A 87 14.23 -7.36 11.92
CA TRP A 87 13.60 -6.19 12.54
C TRP A 87 13.29 -6.41 14.03
N ARG A 88 12.97 -7.64 14.46
CA ARG A 88 12.79 -7.97 15.89
C ARG A 88 14.11 -7.82 16.64
N LYS A 89 15.20 -8.45 16.16
CA LYS A 89 16.53 -8.30 16.79
C LYS A 89 16.98 -6.85 16.88
N ARG A 90 16.82 -6.08 15.79
CA ARG A 90 17.20 -4.66 15.79
C ARG A 90 16.39 -3.86 16.81
N VAL A 91 15.09 -4.11 16.96
CA VAL A 91 14.26 -3.42 17.95
C VAL A 91 14.63 -3.79 19.39
N GLU A 92 14.90 -5.07 19.65
CA GLU A 92 15.28 -5.58 20.97
C GLU A 92 16.65 -5.05 21.44
N GLY A 93 17.59 -4.84 20.51
CA GLY A 93 18.94 -4.33 20.81
C GLY A 93 19.15 -2.81 20.64
N GLU A 94 18.25 -2.08 19.97
CA GLU A 94 18.39 -0.65 19.73
C GLU A 94 17.87 0.17 20.92
N VAL A 95 18.73 1.04 21.46
CA VAL A 95 18.45 1.88 22.64
C VAL A 95 17.87 3.23 22.22
N ASP A 96 18.28 3.75 21.06
CA ASP A 96 17.81 5.01 20.49
C ASP A 96 16.36 4.84 20.01
N LEU A 97 15.42 5.57 20.63
CA LEU A 97 13.99 5.46 20.33
C LEU A 97 13.64 5.92 18.91
N ASP A 98 14.39 6.85 18.32
CA ASP A 98 14.19 7.33 16.96
C ASP A 98 14.69 6.30 15.93
N ARG A 99 15.86 5.69 16.18
CA ARG A 99 16.33 4.55 15.37
C ARG A 99 15.44 3.33 15.51
N ARG A 100 14.95 3.02 16.71
CA ARG A 100 14.02 1.91 16.97
C ARG A 100 12.70 2.12 16.21
N ALA A 101 12.13 3.32 16.29
CA ALA A 101 10.90 3.68 15.56
C ALA A 101 11.10 3.65 14.04
N TYR A 102 12.24 4.13 13.54
CA TYR A 102 12.62 4.01 12.13
C TYR A 102 12.74 2.54 11.70
N ALA A 103 13.43 1.71 12.50
CA ALA A 103 13.61 0.28 12.24
C ALA A 103 12.29 -0.50 12.15
N VAL A 104 11.30 -0.16 12.99
CA VAL A 104 9.92 -0.69 12.89
C VAL A 104 9.22 -0.14 11.66
N TRP A 105 9.29 1.17 11.42
CA TRP A 105 8.58 1.82 10.30
C TRP A 105 8.99 1.24 8.94
N VAL A 106 10.29 1.01 8.74
CA VAL A 106 10.82 0.36 7.53
C VAL A 106 10.25 -1.06 7.37
N SER A 107 10.24 -1.90 8.41
CA SER A 107 9.70 -3.26 8.30
C SER A 107 8.20 -3.25 8.04
N GLU A 108 7.43 -2.43 8.75
CA GLU A 108 5.97 -2.35 8.57
C GLU A 108 5.58 -1.83 7.19
N VAL A 109 6.31 -0.86 6.63
CA VAL A 109 6.07 -0.40 5.26
C VAL A 109 6.48 -1.45 4.23
N MET A 110 7.55 -2.23 4.46
CA MET A 110 7.92 -3.35 3.58
C MET A 110 6.94 -4.53 3.66
N LEU A 111 6.42 -4.88 4.83
CA LEU A 111 5.52 -6.03 5.05
C LEU A 111 4.11 -5.84 4.45
N GLN A 112 3.68 -4.60 4.19
CA GLN A 112 2.42 -4.31 3.53
C GLN A 112 2.26 -5.11 2.22
N GLN A 113 1.31 -6.05 2.20
CA GLN A 113 1.00 -6.91 1.05
C GLN A 113 2.21 -7.69 0.47
N THR A 114 3.26 -7.91 1.28
CA THR A 114 4.53 -8.53 0.85
C THR A 114 4.93 -9.64 1.85
N GLN A 115 5.44 -10.77 1.36
CA GLN A 115 5.70 -11.93 2.22
C GLN A 115 6.97 -11.74 3.09
N VAL A 116 6.90 -12.20 4.35
CA VAL A 116 7.99 -12.10 5.35
C VAL A 116 9.33 -12.60 4.79
N ALA A 117 9.34 -13.79 4.17
CA ALA A 117 10.55 -14.39 3.59
C ALA A 117 11.16 -13.54 2.46
N THR A 118 10.35 -12.79 1.72
CA THR A 118 10.85 -11.82 0.73
C THR A 118 11.44 -10.60 1.43
N VAL A 119 10.76 -10.05 2.43
CA VAL A 119 11.15 -8.78 3.08
C VAL A 119 12.51 -8.88 3.79
N ILE A 120 12.87 -10.03 4.37
CA ILE A 120 14.17 -10.25 5.05
C ILE A 120 15.36 -9.71 4.23
N ASN A 121 15.48 -10.09 2.96
CA ASN A 121 16.62 -9.71 2.12
C ASN A 121 16.58 -8.26 1.63
N TYR A 122 15.45 -7.57 1.71
CA TYR A 122 15.35 -6.14 1.40
C TYR A 122 15.58 -5.29 2.65
N TYR A 123 14.98 -5.67 3.78
CA TYR A 123 15.17 -5.00 5.06
C TYR A 123 16.65 -4.95 5.47
N THR A 124 17.35 -6.10 5.40
CA THR A 124 18.77 -6.16 5.78
C THR A 124 19.64 -5.23 4.93
N ARG A 125 19.46 -5.23 3.59
CA ARG A 125 20.22 -4.33 2.68
C ARG A 125 19.84 -2.86 2.87
N TRP A 126 18.56 -2.57 3.10
CA TRP A 126 18.07 -1.22 3.37
C TRP A 126 18.67 -0.66 4.65
N MET A 127 18.54 -1.36 5.77
CA MET A 127 19.06 -0.94 7.08
C MET A 127 20.59 -0.97 7.19
N GLN A 128 21.27 -1.55 6.18
CA GLN A 128 22.73 -1.46 6.00
C GLN A 128 23.13 -0.20 5.22
N LYS A 129 22.39 0.20 4.17
CA LYS A 129 22.67 1.44 3.42
C LYS A 129 22.17 2.69 4.16
N TRP A 130 21.01 2.60 4.78
CA TRP A 130 20.35 3.68 5.51
C TRP A 130 20.00 3.19 6.93
N PRO A 131 20.95 3.22 7.87
CA PRO A 131 20.70 2.82 9.25
C PRO A 131 19.81 3.79 10.05
N THR A 132 19.68 5.06 9.62
CA THR A 132 18.90 6.12 10.29
C THR A 132 17.94 6.86 9.34
N LEU A 133 17.08 7.72 9.92
CA LEU A 133 16.19 8.62 9.18
C LEU A 133 16.96 9.62 8.31
N GLN A 134 18.09 10.13 8.82
CA GLN A 134 18.94 11.13 8.19
C GLN A 134 19.59 10.58 6.91
N ASP A 135 20.03 9.31 6.94
CA ASP A 135 20.61 8.65 5.78
C ASP A 135 19.57 8.46 4.65
N LEU A 136 18.34 8.08 5.01
CA LEU A 136 17.25 7.92 4.04
C LEU A 136 16.72 9.27 3.51
N ALA A 137 16.68 10.30 4.37
CA ALA A 137 16.25 11.64 4.00
C ALA A 137 17.19 12.24 2.95
N SER A 138 18.50 12.11 3.13
CA SER A 138 19.51 12.63 2.20
C SER A 138 19.63 11.85 0.88
N ALA A 139 19.19 10.59 0.84
CA ALA A 139 19.23 9.75 -0.36
C ALA A 139 18.44 10.32 -1.54
N SER A 140 18.80 9.94 -2.78
CA SER A 140 18.02 10.23 -3.98
C SER A 140 16.81 9.29 -4.14
N LEU A 141 15.82 9.71 -4.94
CA LEU A 141 14.69 8.86 -5.28
C LEU A 141 15.09 7.68 -6.18
N GLU A 142 16.10 7.84 -7.05
CA GLU A 142 16.57 6.72 -7.87
C GLU A 142 17.18 5.61 -6.99
N GLU A 143 18.01 5.94 -6.00
CA GLU A 143 18.56 4.93 -5.09
C GLU A 143 17.48 4.22 -4.26
N VAL A 144 16.46 4.95 -3.78
CA VAL A 144 15.31 4.36 -3.08
C VAL A 144 14.56 3.41 -4.01
N ASN A 145 14.32 3.80 -5.26
CA ASN A 145 13.70 2.93 -6.26
C ASN A 145 14.57 1.72 -6.63
N GLN A 146 15.91 1.85 -6.62
CA GLN A 146 16.86 0.75 -6.83
C GLN A 146 16.83 -0.27 -5.66
N LEU A 147 16.89 0.17 -4.40
CA LEU A 147 16.78 -0.77 -3.27
C LEU A 147 15.37 -1.33 -3.08
N TRP A 148 14.32 -0.62 -3.52
CA TRP A 148 12.94 -1.14 -3.54
C TRP A 148 12.65 -2.05 -4.75
N ALA A 149 13.59 -2.18 -5.70
CA ALA A 149 13.39 -2.90 -6.97
C ALA A 149 13.06 -4.40 -6.74
N GLY A 150 11.79 -4.74 -6.92
CA GLY A 150 11.26 -6.10 -6.74
C GLY A 150 10.24 -6.26 -5.60
N LEU A 151 10.18 -5.35 -4.62
CA LEU A 151 9.15 -5.38 -3.56
C LEU A 151 7.73 -5.02 -4.05
N GLY A 152 7.64 -4.29 -5.15
CA GLY A 152 6.37 -3.77 -5.68
C GLY A 152 5.76 -2.66 -4.81
N TYR A 153 4.69 -2.04 -5.33
CA TYR A 153 4.05 -0.86 -4.72
C TYR A 153 5.06 0.23 -4.34
N TYR A 154 5.88 0.68 -5.30
CA TYR A 154 7.01 1.60 -5.12
C TYR A 154 6.67 2.93 -4.43
N SER A 155 5.40 3.37 -4.51
CA SER A 155 4.88 4.51 -3.74
C SER A 155 5.03 4.35 -2.23
N ARG A 156 5.21 3.12 -1.71
CA ARG A 156 5.59 2.86 -0.31
C ARG A 156 6.98 3.38 0.02
N GLY A 157 8.00 2.96 -0.73
CA GLY A 157 9.38 3.43 -0.54
C GLY A 157 9.52 4.94 -0.72
N ARG A 158 8.84 5.50 -1.74
CA ARG A 158 8.77 6.95 -1.97
C ARG A 158 8.16 7.69 -0.77
N ARG A 159 7.02 7.24 -0.23
CA ARG A 159 6.36 7.86 0.94
C ARG A 159 7.16 7.71 2.24
N LEU A 160 7.86 6.59 2.39
CA LEU A 160 8.78 6.37 3.52
C LEU A 160 9.94 7.37 3.49
N GLN A 161 10.50 7.67 2.31
CA GLN A 161 11.49 8.74 2.15
C GLN A 161 10.89 10.15 2.35
N GLU A 162 9.72 10.45 1.76
CA GLU A 162 9.01 11.73 1.97
C GLU A 162 8.76 11.99 3.46
N GLY A 163 8.37 10.96 4.20
CA GLY A 163 8.17 11.05 5.64
C GLY A 163 9.47 11.14 6.45
N ALA A 164 10.53 10.45 6.05
CA ALA A 164 11.84 10.56 6.70
C ALA A 164 12.43 11.98 6.55
N ARG A 165 12.34 12.56 5.34
CA ARG A 165 12.66 13.98 5.11
C ARG A 165 11.85 14.89 6.02
N LYS A 166 10.52 14.72 6.05
CA LYS A 166 9.65 15.50 6.95
C LYS A 166 10.05 15.39 8.43
N VAL A 167 10.43 14.21 8.92
CA VAL A 167 10.89 14.04 10.31
C VAL A 167 12.19 14.81 10.55
N VAL A 168 13.15 14.76 9.62
CA VAL A 168 14.43 15.47 9.74
C VAL A 168 14.27 16.99 9.61
N GLU A 169 13.49 17.44 8.62
CA GLU A 169 13.35 18.84 8.21
C GLU A 169 12.33 19.63 9.05
N GLU A 170 11.17 19.06 9.37
CA GLU A 170 10.10 19.74 10.12
C GLU A 170 10.07 19.37 11.62
N LEU A 171 10.57 18.18 12.00
CA LEU A 171 10.47 17.64 13.38
C LEU A 171 11.85 17.46 14.06
N GLY A 172 12.91 18.05 13.50
CA GLY A 172 14.27 18.05 14.09
C GLY A 172 14.93 16.67 14.17
N GLY A 173 14.44 15.68 13.42
CA GLY A 173 14.89 14.28 13.46
C GLY A 173 14.11 13.40 14.44
N HIS A 174 13.16 13.94 15.21
CA HIS A 174 12.41 13.18 16.20
C HIS A 174 11.07 12.63 15.67
N MET A 175 10.92 11.31 15.70
CA MET A 175 9.70 10.59 15.36
C MET A 175 8.55 10.93 16.34
N PRO A 176 7.34 11.27 15.86
CA PRO A 176 6.18 11.49 16.71
C PRO A 176 5.93 10.29 17.65
N ARG A 177 5.75 10.55 18.95
CA ARG A 177 5.77 9.49 19.99
C ARG A 177 4.43 8.76 20.19
N THR A 178 3.35 9.14 19.52
CA THR A 178 2.01 8.52 19.67
C THR A 178 1.40 8.11 18.34
N ALA A 179 0.55 7.09 18.32
CA ALA A 179 -0.13 6.63 17.11
C ALA A 179 -0.96 7.73 16.43
N GLU A 180 -1.63 8.60 17.20
CA GLU A 180 -2.35 9.75 16.63
C GLU A 180 -1.40 10.71 15.90
N THR A 181 -0.28 11.09 16.55
CA THR A 181 0.67 12.05 15.97
C THR A 181 1.43 11.46 14.79
N LEU A 182 1.79 10.17 14.83
CA LEU A 182 2.35 9.42 13.69
C LEU A 182 1.39 9.41 12.49
N GLN A 183 0.12 9.03 12.70
CA GLN A 183 -0.90 8.97 11.65
C GLN A 183 -1.22 10.37 11.08
N ARG A 184 -1.21 11.42 11.92
CA ARG A 184 -1.54 12.78 11.50
C ARG A 184 -0.40 13.47 10.75
N LEU A 185 0.84 13.21 11.12
CA LEU A 185 2.00 13.98 10.63
C LEU A 185 2.72 13.31 9.46
N LEU A 186 2.79 11.97 9.40
CA LEU A 186 3.68 11.26 8.48
C LEU A 186 2.96 10.75 7.20
N PRO A 187 3.47 11.07 5.99
CA PRO A 187 2.84 10.66 4.74
C PRO A 187 2.82 9.13 4.57
N GLY A 188 1.66 8.58 4.26
CA GLY A 188 1.48 7.13 4.05
C GLY A 188 1.39 6.29 5.33
N VAL A 189 1.49 6.88 6.51
CA VAL A 189 1.33 6.19 7.79
C VAL A 189 -0.16 6.12 8.15
N GLY A 190 -0.80 4.99 7.84
CA GLY A 190 -2.18 4.71 8.27
C GLY A 190 -2.27 4.22 9.72
N ARG A 191 -3.49 4.11 10.25
CA ARG A 191 -3.81 3.66 11.64
C ARG A 191 -3.06 2.38 12.05
N TYR A 192 -2.93 1.42 11.14
CA TYR A 192 -2.12 0.21 11.33
C TYR A 192 -0.66 0.54 11.64
N THR A 193 0.04 1.18 10.70
CA THR A 193 1.47 1.49 10.79
C THR A 193 1.77 2.39 11.99
N ALA A 194 0.89 3.35 12.27
CA ALA A 194 1.02 4.24 13.42
C ALA A 194 0.92 3.50 14.76
N GLY A 195 -0.08 2.62 14.93
CA GLY A 195 -0.20 1.80 16.14
C GLY A 195 0.92 0.78 16.28
N ALA A 196 1.40 0.20 15.18
CA ALA A 196 2.54 -0.72 15.17
C ALA A 196 3.82 -0.03 15.66
N ILE A 197 4.19 1.12 15.09
CA ILE A 197 5.34 1.91 15.54
C ILE A 197 5.16 2.33 17.01
N ALA A 198 4.01 2.89 17.38
CA ALA A 198 3.80 3.41 18.73
C ALA A 198 3.86 2.32 19.82
N SER A 199 3.28 1.15 19.56
CA SER A 199 3.30 0.03 20.53
C SER A 199 4.63 -0.71 20.59
N ILE A 200 5.31 -0.89 19.45
CA ILE A 200 6.57 -1.66 19.37
C ILE A 200 7.79 -0.80 19.75
N ALA A 201 7.87 0.46 19.30
CA ALA A 201 9.04 1.30 19.57
C ALA A 201 8.92 2.11 20.87
N PHE A 202 7.73 2.65 21.17
CA PHE A 202 7.49 3.58 22.29
C PHE A 202 6.64 3.00 23.43
N GLY A 203 6.18 1.74 23.32
CA GLY A 203 5.39 1.09 24.37
C GLY A 203 3.98 1.67 24.57
N GLN A 204 3.41 2.40 23.60
CA GLN A 204 2.04 2.90 23.73
C GLN A 204 1.03 1.74 23.74
N ALA A 205 0.14 1.70 24.73
CA ALA A 205 -0.94 0.73 24.87
C ALA A 205 -2.06 0.94 23.83
N THR A 206 -1.75 0.70 22.54
CA THR A 206 -2.70 0.79 21.44
C THR A 206 -2.79 -0.53 20.66
N GLY A 207 -4.01 -1.02 20.44
CA GLY A 207 -4.26 -2.28 19.73
C GLY A 207 -4.18 -2.09 18.22
N VAL A 208 -3.58 -3.06 17.51
CA VAL A 208 -3.33 -2.98 16.06
C VAL A 208 -4.07 -4.09 15.31
N VAL A 209 -4.64 -3.76 14.15
CA VAL A 209 -5.42 -4.70 13.32
C VAL A 209 -4.89 -4.75 11.88
N ASP A 210 -4.40 -5.93 11.47
CA ASP A 210 -4.04 -6.29 10.09
C ASP A 210 -4.89 -7.47 9.58
N GLY A 211 -4.62 -7.97 8.37
CA GLY A 211 -5.32 -9.14 7.82
C GLY A 211 -5.14 -10.46 8.62
N ASN A 212 -4.10 -10.56 9.45
CA ASN A 212 -3.90 -11.67 10.39
C ASN A 212 -4.74 -11.49 11.66
N VAL A 213 -4.68 -10.32 12.29
CA VAL A 213 -5.49 -9.99 13.49
C VAL A 213 -6.98 -9.99 13.20
N VAL A 214 -7.44 -9.46 12.06
CA VAL A 214 -8.84 -9.58 11.58
C VAL A 214 -9.28 -11.04 11.63
N ARG A 215 -8.49 -11.95 11.06
CA ARG A 215 -8.82 -13.38 10.96
C ARG A 215 -8.80 -14.07 12.33
N VAL A 216 -7.86 -13.71 13.20
CA VAL A 216 -7.80 -14.20 14.58
C VAL A 216 -9.05 -13.77 15.35
N LEU A 217 -9.34 -12.47 15.39
CA LEU A 217 -10.48 -11.91 16.14
C LEU A 217 -11.83 -12.41 15.60
N CYS A 218 -12.02 -12.45 14.27
CA CYS A 218 -13.24 -12.98 13.67
C CYS A 218 -13.49 -14.45 14.04
N ARG A 219 -12.44 -15.28 14.21
CA ARG A 219 -12.59 -16.67 14.67
C ARG A 219 -12.80 -16.74 16.18
N VAL A 220 -12.00 -16.00 16.96
CA VAL A 220 -12.06 -16.01 18.42
C VAL A 220 -13.42 -15.51 18.94
N ARG A 221 -14.07 -14.58 18.23
CA ARG A 221 -15.39 -14.01 18.56
C ARG A 221 -16.50 -14.39 17.57
N ALA A 222 -16.27 -15.36 16.68
CA ALA A 222 -17.24 -15.84 15.68
C ALA A 222 -17.97 -14.74 14.88
N ILE A 223 -17.23 -13.69 14.48
CA ILE A 223 -17.74 -12.59 13.66
C ILE A 223 -17.71 -13.02 12.20
N GLY A 224 -18.89 -13.25 11.63
CA GLY A 224 -19.09 -13.76 10.27
C GLY A 224 -19.41 -12.70 9.22
N ALA A 225 -19.78 -11.49 9.64
CA ALA A 225 -20.04 -10.36 8.76
C ALA A 225 -18.78 -9.89 8.00
N ASP A 226 -18.99 -9.09 6.95
CA ASP A 226 -17.93 -8.56 6.07
C ASP A 226 -16.91 -7.70 6.87
N PRO A 227 -15.63 -8.11 6.98
CA PRO A 227 -14.61 -7.39 7.75
C PRO A 227 -14.14 -6.08 7.09
N SER A 228 -14.54 -5.81 5.84
CA SER A 228 -14.32 -4.53 5.15
C SER A 228 -15.43 -3.51 5.42
N SER A 229 -16.56 -3.92 6.00
CA SER A 229 -17.61 -3.01 6.43
C SER A 229 -17.15 -2.11 7.60
N THR A 230 -17.63 -0.86 7.62
CA THR A 230 -17.23 0.14 8.63
C THR A 230 -17.48 -0.35 10.05
N LEU A 231 -18.65 -0.95 10.31
CA LEU A 231 -19.02 -1.47 11.63
C LEU A 231 -18.08 -2.60 12.08
N VAL A 232 -17.90 -3.64 11.26
CA VAL A 232 -17.06 -4.78 11.64
C VAL A 232 -15.61 -4.34 11.83
N SER A 233 -15.11 -3.47 10.97
CA SER A 233 -13.79 -2.84 11.13
C SER A 233 -13.68 -2.10 12.46
N GLN A 234 -14.61 -1.21 12.79
CA GLN A 234 -14.64 -0.50 14.08
C GLN A 234 -14.68 -1.46 15.29
N GLN A 235 -15.50 -2.52 15.24
CA GLN A 235 -15.59 -3.51 16.30
C GLN A 235 -14.30 -4.33 16.45
N LEU A 236 -13.64 -4.73 15.36
CA LEU A 236 -12.35 -5.42 15.40
C LEU A 236 -11.24 -4.53 15.99
N TRP A 237 -11.23 -3.23 15.66
CA TRP A 237 -10.33 -2.26 16.29
C TRP A 237 -10.65 -2.03 17.78
N SER A 238 -11.92 -2.05 18.18
CA SER A 238 -12.34 -1.96 19.58
C SER A 238 -11.86 -3.18 20.38
N LEU A 239 -12.08 -4.39 19.86
CA LEU A 239 -11.61 -5.65 20.45
C LEU A 239 -10.07 -5.67 20.58
N ALA A 240 -9.34 -5.23 19.56
CA ALA A 240 -7.88 -5.12 19.65
C ALA A 240 -7.43 -4.12 20.75
N GLN A 241 -8.12 -2.99 20.89
CA GLN A 241 -7.81 -1.98 21.92
C GLN A 241 -8.22 -2.40 23.33
N GLN A 242 -9.22 -3.28 23.48
CA GLN A 242 -9.57 -3.94 24.75
C GLN A 242 -8.53 -5.00 25.14
N LEU A 243 -8.08 -5.79 24.15
CA LEU A 243 -7.20 -6.93 24.38
C LEU A 243 -5.73 -6.57 24.55
N VAL A 244 -5.25 -5.44 24.01
CA VAL A 244 -3.82 -5.08 24.09
C VAL A 244 -3.33 -5.03 25.54
N GLU A 245 -2.21 -5.68 25.83
CA GLU A 245 -1.63 -5.74 27.18
C GLU A 245 -0.86 -4.44 27.49
N PRO A 246 -1.29 -3.63 28.49
CA PRO A 246 -0.65 -2.35 28.80
C PRO A 246 0.84 -2.41 29.13
N ALA A 247 1.32 -3.50 29.74
CA ALA A 247 2.73 -3.65 30.10
C ALA A 247 3.63 -4.08 28.92
N ARG A 248 3.07 -4.74 27.90
CA ARG A 248 3.81 -5.28 26.73
C ARG A 248 3.01 -5.13 25.42
N PRO A 249 2.60 -3.91 25.02
CA PRO A 249 1.65 -3.74 23.92
C PRO A 249 2.27 -4.07 22.55
N GLY A 250 3.55 -3.78 22.34
CA GLY A 250 4.28 -4.14 21.14
C GLY A 250 4.39 -5.66 20.94
N ASP A 251 4.72 -6.40 21.99
CA ASP A 251 4.75 -7.86 21.95
C ASP A 251 3.36 -8.45 21.76
N PHE A 252 2.34 -7.91 22.44
CA PHE A 252 0.95 -8.37 22.26
C PHE A 252 0.49 -8.22 20.80
N ASN A 253 0.72 -7.04 20.20
CA ASN A 253 0.36 -6.79 18.80
C ASN A 253 1.12 -7.73 17.86
N GLN A 254 2.43 -7.89 18.04
CA GLN A 254 3.21 -8.84 17.26
C GLN A 254 2.76 -10.28 17.46
N ALA A 255 2.40 -10.69 18.67
CA ALA A 255 1.90 -12.03 18.98
C ALA A 255 0.56 -12.32 18.30
N ALA A 256 -0.36 -11.35 18.25
CA ALA A 256 -1.63 -11.50 17.55
C ALA A 256 -1.43 -11.64 16.02
N MET A 257 -0.48 -10.89 15.45
CA MET A 257 -0.09 -11.04 14.03
C MET A 257 0.60 -12.39 13.77
N GLU A 258 1.53 -12.78 14.64
CA GLU A 258 2.29 -14.04 14.56
C GLU A 258 1.35 -15.25 14.63
N LEU A 259 0.40 -15.23 15.57
CA LEU A 259 -0.61 -16.27 15.73
C LEU A 259 -1.43 -16.44 14.45
N GLY A 260 -1.86 -15.33 13.84
CA GLY A 260 -2.55 -15.39 12.55
C GLY A 260 -1.65 -15.92 11.43
N ALA A 261 -0.39 -15.49 11.38
CA ALA A 261 0.55 -15.87 10.32
C ALA A 261 1.00 -17.34 10.37
N THR A 262 1.10 -17.94 11.56
CA THR A 262 1.71 -19.27 11.77
C THR A 262 0.72 -20.37 12.16
N VAL A 263 -0.26 -20.08 13.02
CA VAL A 263 -1.19 -21.08 13.60
C VAL A 263 -2.60 -20.91 13.04
N CYS A 264 -3.18 -19.72 13.18
CA CYS A 264 -4.53 -19.37 12.75
C CYS A 264 -4.53 -18.92 11.27
N THR A 265 -3.92 -19.74 10.40
CA THR A 265 -3.69 -19.50 8.98
C THR A 265 -5.01 -19.35 8.17
N PRO A 266 -4.99 -18.78 6.95
CA PRO A 266 -6.18 -18.64 6.12
C PRO A 266 -6.88 -19.98 5.82
N GLN A 267 -6.10 -21.03 5.53
CA GLN A 267 -6.57 -22.38 5.19
C GLN A 267 -5.84 -23.40 6.07
N ARG A 268 -6.56 -24.43 6.54
CA ARG A 268 -6.04 -25.48 7.46
C ARG A 268 -5.30 -24.91 8.70
N PRO A 269 -5.97 -24.11 9.55
CA PRO A 269 -5.37 -23.59 10.78
C PRO A 269 -5.09 -24.70 11.80
N LEU A 270 -3.97 -24.58 12.52
CA LEU A 270 -3.46 -25.54 13.50
C LEU A 270 -4.17 -25.39 14.86
N CYS A 271 -5.50 -25.58 14.88
CA CYS A 271 -6.34 -25.30 16.05
C CYS A 271 -5.87 -26.00 17.34
N SER A 272 -5.44 -27.26 17.26
CA SER A 272 -4.97 -28.05 18.40
C SER A 272 -3.66 -27.54 19.03
N GLN A 273 -2.90 -26.70 18.32
CA GLN A 273 -1.69 -26.04 18.80
C GLN A 273 -1.93 -24.56 19.16
N CYS A 274 -3.18 -24.09 19.10
CA CYS A 274 -3.51 -22.68 19.32
C CYS A 274 -3.59 -22.36 20.82
N PRO A 275 -2.78 -21.41 21.34
CA PRO A 275 -2.74 -21.08 22.78
C PRO A 275 -4.05 -20.50 23.31
N VAL A 276 -4.92 -19.99 22.43
CA VAL A 276 -6.21 -19.40 22.76
C VAL A 276 -7.39 -20.26 22.27
N GLN A 277 -7.18 -21.57 22.02
CA GLN A 277 -8.22 -22.47 21.51
C GLN A 277 -9.47 -22.54 22.39
N SER A 278 -9.31 -22.56 23.72
CA SER A 278 -10.40 -22.61 24.69
C SER A 278 -11.31 -21.37 24.65
N LEU A 279 -10.75 -20.21 24.29
CA LEU A 279 -11.46 -18.93 24.17
C LEU A 279 -12.01 -18.68 22.75
N CYS A 280 -11.82 -19.64 21.82
CA CYS A 280 -12.13 -19.45 20.41
C CYS A 280 -13.55 -19.92 20.09
N ARG A 281 -14.51 -18.99 20.00
CA ARG A 281 -15.93 -19.30 19.75
C ARG A 281 -16.16 -20.06 18.43
N ALA A 282 -15.37 -19.79 17.39
CA ALA A 282 -15.42 -20.60 16.16
C ALA A 282 -14.96 -22.05 16.37
N ARG A 283 -13.97 -22.30 17.23
CA ARG A 283 -13.50 -23.66 17.54
C ARG A 283 -14.56 -24.44 18.35
N GLN A 284 -15.09 -23.81 19.39
CA GLN A 284 -16.20 -24.35 20.18
C GLN A 284 -17.41 -24.70 19.30
N ARG A 285 -17.75 -23.87 18.31
CA ARG A 285 -18.80 -24.19 17.33
C ARG A 285 -18.46 -25.43 16.50
N VAL A 286 -17.25 -25.55 15.95
CA VAL A 286 -16.83 -26.75 15.19
C VAL A 286 -16.95 -28.01 16.05
N GLU A 287 -16.57 -27.95 17.33
CA GLU A 287 -16.66 -29.08 18.25
C GLU A 287 -18.12 -29.47 18.53
N ARG A 288 -19.03 -28.50 18.71
CA ARG A 288 -20.48 -28.77 18.82
C ARG A 288 -21.06 -29.39 17.53
N GLU A 289 -20.69 -28.89 16.36
CA GLU A 289 -21.17 -29.39 15.06
C GLU A 289 -20.64 -30.81 14.76
N GLN A 290 -19.46 -31.17 15.27
CA GLN A 290 -18.93 -32.54 15.20
C GLN A 290 -19.64 -33.48 16.20
N LEU A 291 -19.95 -33.00 17.41
CA LEU A 291 -20.72 -33.76 18.40
C LEU A 291 -22.16 -34.01 17.96
N SER A 292 -22.83 -33.04 17.33
CA SER A 292 -24.19 -33.24 16.79
C SER A 292 -24.20 -34.18 15.58
N ALA A 293 -23.22 -34.10 14.68
CA ALA A 293 -23.07 -35.04 13.56
C ALA A 293 -22.79 -36.49 14.01
N SER A 294 -22.26 -36.70 15.22
CA SER A 294 -21.96 -38.03 15.78
C SER A 294 -23.03 -38.57 16.74
N ARG A 295 -24.02 -37.77 17.13
CA ARG A 295 -25.08 -38.15 18.08
C ARG A 295 -26.45 -37.79 17.54
N SER A 296 -27.17 -38.81 17.07
CA SER A 296 -28.53 -38.73 16.48
C SER A 296 -29.63 -38.39 17.51
N LEU A 297 -29.51 -37.25 18.19
CA LEU A 297 -30.49 -36.70 19.12
C LEU A 297 -30.85 -35.26 18.72
N PRO A 298 -32.11 -34.82 18.88
CA PRO A 298 -32.49 -33.43 18.65
C PRO A 298 -31.80 -32.50 19.66
N GLY A 299 -30.73 -31.83 19.21
CA GLY A 299 -29.94 -30.95 20.06
C GLY A 299 -30.75 -29.77 20.59
N SER A 300 -30.84 -29.63 21.91
CA SER A 300 -31.25 -28.38 22.56
C SER A 300 -30.33 -27.25 22.10
N ARG A 301 -30.90 -26.17 21.57
CA ARG A 301 -30.12 -24.99 21.18
C ARG A 301 -29.63 -24.28 22.44
N ASP A 302 -28.33 -24.35 22.72
CA ASP A 302 -27.73 -23.62 23.83
C ASP A 302 -27.99 -22.12 23.70
N VAL A 303 -28.37 -21.50 24.82
CA VAL A 303 -28.79 -20.09 24.94
C VAL A 303 -27.65 -19.10 24.61
N GLU A 304 -26.42 -19.57 24.47
CA GLU A 304 -25.25 -18.74 24.15
C GLU A 304 -24.99 -18.50 22.65
N GLU A 305 -25.55 -19.29 21.71
CA GLU A 305 -25.46 -18.89 20.30
C GLU A 305 -26.42 -17.71 20.02
N CYS A 306 -26.06 -16.84 19.08
CA CYS A 306 -26.75 -15.57 18.83
C CYS A 306 -28.18 -15.74 18.23
N ALA A 307 -29.13 -16.11 19.09
CA ALA A 307 -30.54 -16.33 18.78
C ALA A 307 -31.43 -15.87 19.97
N PRO A 308 -32.72 -15.53 19.74
CA PRO A 308 -33.46 -15.57 18.48
C PRO A 308 -33.74 -14.18 17.91
N ASN A 309 -32.85 -13.67 17.05
CA ASN A 309 -33.18 -12.68 16.01
C ASN A 309 -32.06 -12.68 14.94
N THR A 310 -31.95 -13.80 14.23
CA THR A 310 -30.85 -14.16 13.32
C THR A 310 -30.73 -13.29 12.05
N GLY A 311 -31.60 -12.28 11.88
CA GLY A 311 -31.47 -11.23 10.87
C GLY A 311 -31.07 -9.84 11.40
N GLN A 312 -30.95 -9.64 12.72
CA GLN A 312 -30.70 -8.31 13.31
C GLN A 312 -29.25 -8.06 13.74
N CYS A 313 -28.48 -9.09 14.12
CA CYS A 313 -27.11 -8.87 14.58
C CYS A 313 -26.13 -8.67 13.42
N GLN A 314 -25.65 -7.44 13.26
CA GLN A 314 -24.80 -6.99 12.15
C GLN A 314 -23.35 -7.53 12.17
N LEU A 315 -23.00 -8.38 13.15
CA LEU A 315 -21.71 -9.10 13.20
C LEU A 315 -21.82 -10.58 12.82
N CYS A 316 -23.03 -11.14 12.76
CA CYS A 316 -23.27 -12.49 12.25
C CYS A 316 -23.03 -12.55 10.73
N GLY A 317 -22.68 -13.73 10.22
CA GLY A 317 -22.66 -13.96 8.78
C GLY A 317 -24.07 -13.86 8.16
N PRO A 318 -24.21 -13.42 6.90
CA PRO A 318 -25.51 -13.29 6.27
C PRO A 318 -26.22 -14.67 6.16
N PRO A 319 -27.54 -14.77 6.43
CA PRO A 319 -28.26 -16.05 6.39
C PRO A 319 -28.23 -16.77 5.03
N THR A 320 -27.89 -16.07 3.95
CA THR A 320 -27.79 -16.60 2.58
C THR A 320 -26.58 -17.49 2.34
N GLU A 321 -25.55 -17.41 3.19
CA GLU A 321 -24.42 -18.33 3.18
C GLU A 321 -24.60 -19.33 4.35
N PRO A 322 -24.77 -20.64 4.10
CA PRO A 322 -24.89 -21.64 5.16
C PRO A 322 -23.53 -21.92 5.84
N TRP A 323 -23.54 -22.80 6.84
CA TRP A 323 -22.31 -23.31 7.47
C TRP A 323 -21.72 -24.45 6.64
N ASP A 324 -20.45 -24.32 6.24
CA ASP A 324 -19.72 -25.37 5.52
C ASP A 324 -18.87 -26.19 6.51
N GLN A 325 -19.26 -27.44 6.76
CA GLN A 325 -18.55 -28.33 7.67
C GLN A 325 -17.10 -28.60 7.24
N THR A 326 -16.78 -28.54 5.94
CA THR A 326 -15.42 -28.80 5.40
C THR A 326 -14.43 -27.67 5.73
N LEU A 327 -14.93 -26.45 5.95
CA LEU A 327 -14.08 -25.29 6.29
C LEU A 327 -13.79 -25.20 7.80
N GLY A 328 -14.61 -25.80 8.66
CA GLY A 328 -14.48 -25.68 10.11
C GLY A 328 -14.41 -24.22 10.57
N VAL A 329 -13.35 -23.84 11.29
CA VAL A 329 -13.18 -22.43 11.74
C VAL A 329 -12.91 -21.45 10.59
N ALA A 330 -12.60 -21.93 9.38
CA ALA A 330 -12.42 -21.09 8.20
C ALA A 330 -13.74 -20.59 7.56
N ASN A 331 -14.90 -20.95 8.15
CA ASN A 331 -16.16 -20.21 7.97
C ASN A 331 -16.06 -18.73 8.44
N PHE A 332 -15.04 -18.39 9.25
CA PHE A 332 -14.82 -17.03 9.78
C PHE A 332 -13.44 -16.46 9.38
N PRO A 333 -13.36 -15.17 8.97
CA PRO A 333 -14.47 -14.36 8.43
C PRO A 333 -14.94 -14.91 7.07
N ARG A 334 -16.16 -14.55 6.65
CA ARG A 334 -16.71 -14.99 5.36
C ARG A 334 -16.02 -14.29 4.18
N LYS A 335 -15.99 -14.97 3.03
CA LYS A 335 -15.20 -14.56 1.87
C LYS A 335 -15.97 -13.60 0.98
N VAL A 336 -15.77 -12.30 1.20
CA VAL A 336 -16.25 -11.25 0.29
C VAL A 336 -15.72 -11.48 -1.13
N SER A 337 -16.61 -11.50 -2.11
CA SER A 337 -16.23 -11.59 -3.52
C SER A 337 -15.51 -10.32 -3.97
N ARG A 338 -14.50 -10.47 -4.85
CA ARG A 338 -13.73 -9.34 -5.38
C ARG A 338 -14.11 -9.10 -6.84
N ARG A 339 -14.31 -7.82 -7.20
CA ARG A 339 -14.48 -7.41 -8.60
C ARG A 339 -13.21 -7.76 -9.39
N PRO A 340 -13.33 -8.15 -10.68
CA PRO A 340 -12.15 -8.41 -11.51
C PRO A 340 -11.31 -7.13 -11.69
N PRO A 341 -9.98 -7.26 -11.86
CA PRO A 341 -9.12 -6.14 -12.28
C PRO A 341 -9.60 -5.56 -13.62
N ARG A 342 -9.43 -4.25 -13.83
CA ARG A 342 -9.71 -3.63 -15.13
C ARG A 342 -8.64 -4.04 -16.14
N GLU A 343 -8.99 -4.19 -17.41
CA GLU A 343 -8.02 -4.52 -18.45
C GLU A 343 -7.50 -3.25 -19.14
N GLU A 344 -6.20 -3.18 -19.40
CA GLU A 344 -5.53 -2.06 -20.07
C GLU A 344 -4.56 -2.60 -21.13
N CYS A 345 -4.25 -1.78 -22.14
CA CYS A 345 -3.27 -2.11 -23.18
C CYS A 345 -2.27 -0.96 -23.36
N SER A 346 -1.03 -1.29 -23.69
CA SER A 346 0.04 -0.34 -23.98
C SER A 346 0.93 -0.88 -25.10
N ALA A 347 1.40 0.01 -25.97
CA ALA A 347 2.51 -0.28 -26.87
C ALA A 347 3.82 0.08 -26.18
N THR A 348 4.86 -0.74 -26.31
CA THR A 348 6.20 -0.41 -25.81
C THR A 348 7.27 -0.89 -26.79
N CYS A 349 8.35 -0.13 -26.95
CA CYS A 349 9.42 -0.46 -27.89
C CYS A 349 10.79 -0.55 -27.21
N VAL A 350 11.47 -1.69 -27.38
CA VAL A 350 12.90 -1.78 -27.11
C VAL A 350 13.65 -1.21 -28.31
N LEU A 351 14.19 -0.01 -28.13
CA LEU A 351 15.07 0.66 -29.09
C LEU A 351 16.53 0.37 -28.74
N GLU A 352 17.28 -0.22 -29.66
CA GLU A 352 18.70 -0.58 -29.48
C GLU A 352 19.60 0.12 -30.50
N GLN A 353 20.76 0.61 -30.05
CA GLN A 353 21.92 0.96 -30.85
C GLN A 353 22.95 -0.19 -30.71
N PRO A 354 22.86 -1.26 -31.53
CA PRO A 354 23.73 -2.43 -31.39
C PRO A 354 25.20 -2.17 -31.73
N ARG A 355 25.48 -1.08 -32.46
CA ARG A 355 26.84 -0.66 -32.87
C ARG A 355 27.29 0.67 -32.26
N ALA A 356 26.75 1.04 -31.10
CA ALA A 356 27.20 2.23 -30.38
C ALA A 356 28.66 2.10 -29.90
N LEU A 357 29.34 3.24 -29.81
CA LEU A 357 30.65 3.34 -29.16
C LEU A 357 30.54 2.92 -27.69
N GLY A 358 31.36 1.95 -27.27
CA GLY A 358 31.26 1.33 -25.94
C GLY A 358 30.26 0.16 -25.84
N GLY A 359 29.78 -0.38 -26.95
CA GLY A 359 28.95 -1.59 -27.00
C GLY A 359 27.45 -1.31 -27.17
N ALA A 360 26.65 -2.38 -27.28
CA ALA A 360 25.22 -2.28 -27.53
C ALA A 360 24.48 -1.53 -26.39
N ARG A 361 23.73 -0.50 -26.78
CA ARG A 361 22.96 0.36 -25.86
C ARG A 361 21.46 0.26 -26.13
N ILE A 362 20.63 0.27 -25.10
CA ILE A 362 19.15 0.32 -25.18
C ILE A 362 18.59 1.58 -24.51
N LEU A 363 17.57 2.18 -25.12
CA LEU A 363 16.94 3.38 -24.59
C LEU A 363 15.94 3.04 -23.47
N LEU A 364 16.08 3.71 -22.32
CA LEU A 364 15.03 3.80 -21.30
C LEU A 364 14.61 5.25 -21.09
N VAL A 365 13.34 5.41 -20.72
CA VAL A 365 12.73 6.67 -20.26
C VAL A 365 12.29 6.52 -18.80
N GLN A 366 12.31 7.62 -18.05
CA GLN A 366 11.88 7.67 -16.65
C GLN A 366 10.40 8.06 -16.58
N ARG A 367 9.60 7.24 -15.92
CA ARG A 367 8.19 7.52 -15.69
C ARG A 367 8.01 8.76 -14.79
N PRO A 368 6.95 9.56 -14.99
CA PRO A 368 6.66 10.71 -14.14
C PRO A 368 6.70 10.39 -12.64
N ASN A 369 7.03 11.37 -11.81
CA ASN A 369 7.15 11.19 -10.35
C ASN A 369 5.80 10.96 -9.62
N SER A 370 4.71 10.76 -10.36
CA SER A 370 3.36 10.45 -9.87
C SER A 370 2.68 9.36 -10.72
N GLY A 371 1.61 8.77 -10.20
CA GLY A 371 0.85 7.73 -10.91
C GLY A 371 1.44 6.31 -10.80
N LEU A 372 1.09 5.45 -11.77
CA LEU A 372 1.51 4.04 -11.81
C LEU A 372 3.01 3.94 -12.09
N LEU A 373 3.73 3.16 -11.26
CA LEU A 373 5.18 2.91 -11.37
C LEU A 373 6.04 4.21 -11.41
N ALA A 374 5.62 5.22 -10.65
CA ALA A 374 6.24 6.55 -10.61
C ALA A 374 7.76 6.53 -10.38
N GLY A 375 8.50 7.31 -11.17
CA GLY A 375 9.96 7.50 -11.04
C GLY A 375 10.82 6.27 -11.41
N LEU A 376 10.22 5.18 -11.89
CA LEU A 376 10.94 4.01 -12.42
C LEU A 376 11.36 4.22 -13.87
N TRP A 377 12.36 3.46 -14.30
CA TRP A 377 12.77 3.39 -15.69
C TRP A 377 11.94 2.35 -16.47
N GLU A 378 11.62 2.64 -17.73
CA GLU A 378 10.94 1.73 -18.64
C GLU A 378 11.35 1.95 -20.10
N PHE A 379 10.96 1.03 -20.97
CA PHE A 379 11.05 1.25 -22.42
C PHE A 379 9.99 2.26 -22.88
N PRO A 380 10.29 3.16 -23.84
CA PRO A 380 9.33 4.11 -24.41
C PRO A 380 7.98 3.45 -24.68
N SER A 381 6.91 4.02 -24.14
CA SER A 381 5.59 3.40 -24.15
C SER A 381 4.45 4.40 -24.30
N VAL A 382 3.37 3.94 -24.95
CA VAL A 382 2.12 4.69 -25.08
C VAL A 382 0.97 3.82 -24.57
N THR A 383 0.00 4.43 -23.89
CA THR A 383 -1.30 3.79 -23.63
C THR A 383 -2.01 3.59 -24.98
N ALA A 384 -2.63 2.44 -25.19
CA ALA A 384 -3.21 2.08 -26.47
C ALA A 384 -4.58 1.43 -26.31
N GLU A 385 -5.49 1.71 -27.24
CA GLU A 385 -6.62 0.82 -27.50
C GLU A 385 -6.13 -0.45 -28.24
N PRO A 386 -6.93 -1.54 -28.30
CA PRO A 386 -6.51 -2.80 -28.92
C PRO A 386 -6.25 -2.79 -30.44
N SER A 387 -6.25 -1.63 -31.13
CA SER A 387 -6.17 -1.53 -32.59
C SER A 387 -4.76 -1.11 -33.11
N GLY A 388 -4.13 -2.02 -33.88
CA GLY A 388 -2.67 -2.01 -34.08
C GLY A 388 -2.08 -0.87 -34.93
N GLN A 389 -2.78 -0.33 -35.94
CA GLN A 389 -2.17 0.64 -36.86
C GLN A 389 -2.03 2.04 -36.22
N HIS A 390 -3.03 2.48 -35.46
CA HIS A 390 -2.95 3.68 -34.62
C HIS A 390 -1.88 3.53 -33.54
N GLN A 391 -1.84 2.36 -32.89
CA GLN A 391 -0.84 2.00 -31.88
C GLN A 391 0.61 2.12 -32.42
N ARG A 392 0.90 1.57 -33.62
CA ARG A 392 2.23 1.67 -34.25
C ARG A 392 2.61 3.12 -34.57
N LYS A 393 1.65 3.96 -35.01
CA LYS A 393 1.89 5.38 -35.31
C LYS A 393 2.21 6.17 -34.04
N ALA A 394 1.39 6.02 -32.98
CA ALA A 394 1.59 6.70 -31.70
C ALA A 394 2.94 6.33 -31.05
N LEU A 395 3.29 5.04 -31.04
CA LEU A 395 4.58 4.56 -30.51
C LEU A 395 5.78 5.11 -31.29
N LEU A 396 5.66 5.28 -32.61
CA LEU A 396 6.71 5.90 -33.41
C LEU A 396 6.87 7.40 -33.09
N GLN A 397 5.76 8.12 -32.90
CA GLN A 397 5.80 9.54 -32.52
C GLN A 397 6.40 9.74 -31.13
N GLU A 398 6.06 8.88 -30.17
CA GLU A 398 6.67 8.82 -28.83
C GLU A 398 8.19 8.63 -28.93
N LEU A 399 8.65 7.60 -29.63
CA LEU A 399 10.07 7.34 -29.84
C LEU A 399 10.79 8.53 -30.51
N GLN A 400 10.17 9.16 -31.51
CA GLN A 400 10.74 10.30 -32.22
C GLN A 400 10.89 11.55 -31.34
N SER A 401 10.12 11.69 -30.27
CA SER A 401 10.29 12.77 -29.29
C SER A 401 11.56 12.62 -28.44
N TRP A 402 12.07 11.40 -28.27
CA TRP A 402 13.25 11.11 -27.46
C TRP A 402 14.57 11.10 -28.24
N VAL A 403 14.56 10.63 -29.50
CA VAL A 403 15.80 10.44 -30.30
C VAL A 403 15.77 11.10 -31.69
N GLY A 404 14.72 11.87 -32.02
CA GLY A 404 14.57 12.48 -33.34
C GLY A 404 14.05 11.51 -34.42
N PRO A 405 14.20 11.82 -35.71
CA PRO A 405 13.63 11.04 -36.81
C PRO A 405 14.05 9.56 -36.81
N LEU A 406 13.10 8.66 -37.06
CA LEU A 406 13.30 7.21 -37.01
C LEU A 406 12.74 6.47 -38.23
N PRO A 407 13.41 5.40 -38.72
CA PRO A 407 12.98 4.62 -39.87
C PRO A 407 11.75 3.76 -39.53
N ALA A 408 10.55 4.30 -39.79
CA ALA A 408 9.25 3.70 -39.51
C ALA A 408 9.11 2.23 -39.98
N THR A 409 9.79 1.86 -41.06
CA THR A 409 9.81 0.52 -41.65
C THR A 409 10.52 -0.51 -40.78
N ARG A 410 11.58 -0.14 -40.04
CA ARG A 410 12.36 -1.05 -39.18
C ARG A 410 11.65 -1.44 -37.87
N LEU A 411 10.54 -0.77 -37.52
CA LEU A 411 9.74 -1.06 -36.31
C LEU A 411 8.98 -2.39 -36.46
N ARG A 412 9.41 -3.43 -35.73
CA ARG A 412 8.82 -4.78 -35.77
C ARG A 412 8.00 -5.04 -34.49
N HIS A 413 6.85 -5.69 -34.62
CA HIS A 413 6.13 -6.28 -33.47
C HIS A 413 6.73 -7.66 -33.16
N LEU A 414 6.89 -7.98 -31.88
CA LEU A 414 7.63 -9.14 -31.40
C LEU A 414 6.80 -10.08 -30.50
N GLY A 415 5.55 -9.72 -30.22
CA GLY A 415 4.65 -10.46 -29.33
C GLY A 415 4.04 -9.58 -28.24
N GLN A 416 3.55 -10.21 -27.18
CA GLN A 416 2.85 -9.54 -26.08
C GLN A 416 3.25 -10.06 -24.69
N VAL A 417 3.18 -9.18 -23.70
CA VAL A 417 3.45 -9.50 -22.27
C VAL A 417 2.26 -9.04 -21.43
N VAL A 418 1.57 -9.99 -20.79
CA VAL A 418 0.53 -9.67 -19.79
C VAL A 418 1.16 -9.53 -18.40
N HIS A 419 0.80 -8.47 -17.69
CA HIS A 419 1.21 -8.21 -16.31
C HIS A 419 0.02 -7.79 -15.44
N THR A 420 -0.21 -8.53 -14.36
CA THR A 420 -1.37 -8.31 -13.48
C THR A 420 -0.94 -7.62 -12.19
N PHE A 421 -1.38 -6.37 -12.04
CA PHE A 421 -1.43 -5.64 -10.77
C PHE A 421 -2.74 -5.96 -10.03
N SER A 422 -2.86 -5.61 -8.75
CA SER A 422 -4.02 -5.93 -7.91
C SER A 422 -5.35 -5.32 -8.38
N HIS A 423 -5.30 -4.31 -9.26
CA HIS A 423 -6.46 -3.58 -9.78
C HIS A 423 -6.42 -3.36 -11.32
N ILE A 424 -5.36 -3.82 -12.00
CA ILE A 424 -5.16 -3.66 -13.45
C ILE A 424 -4.53 -4.93 -14.02
N LYS A 425 -5.06 -5.46 -15.12
CA LYS A 425 -4.40 -6.45 -16.00
C LYS A 425 -3.93 -5.71 -17.25
N LEU A 426 -2.63 -5.38 -17.29
CA LEU A 426 -2.02 -4.58 -18.35
C LEU A 426 -1.35 -5.50 -19.38
N THR A 427 -1.73 -5.36 -20.65
CA THR A 427 -1.13 -6.06 -21.79
C THR A 427 -0.18 -5.12 -22.53
N TYR A 428 1.11 -5.44 -22.52
CA TYR A 428 2.12 -4.75 -23.31
C TYR A 428 2.25 -5.43 -24.68
N GLN A 429 1.95 -4.71 -25.76
CA GLN A 429 2.35 -5.08 -27.11
C GLN A 429 3.81 -4.68 -27.31
N VAL A 430 4.68 -5.66 -27.54
CA VAL A 430 6.14 -5.47 -27.56
C VAL A 430 6.60 -5.24 -28.99
N TYR A 431 7.30 -4.14 -29.19
CA TYR A 431 7.97 -3.81 -30.45
C TYR A 431 9.50 -3.74 -30.26
N GLY A 432 10.24 -3.89 -31.35
CA GLY A 432 11.67 -3.67 -31.40
C GLY A 432 12.07 -2.80 -32.60
N LEU A 433 13.07 -1.94 -32.41
CA LEU A 433 13.73 -1.19 -33.48
C LEU A 433 15.24 -1.18 -33.21
N ALA A 434 16.04 -1.40 -34.25
CA ALA A 434 17.49 -1.37 -34.18
C ALA A 434 18.05 -0.25 -35.07
N LEU A 435 19.00 0.50 -34.53
CA LEU A 435 19.75 1.55 -35.22
C LEU A 435 21.13 1.01 -35.60
N GLU A 436 21.19 0.38 -36.77
CA GLU A 436 22.36 -0.38 -37.27
C GLU A 436 23.51 0.50 -37.77
N GLU A 437 23.31 1.81 -37.84
CA GLU A 437 24.28 2.81 -38.28
C GLU A 437 25.24 3.17 -37.13
N GLN A 438 26.55 3.06 -37.37
CA GLN A 438 27.59 3.45 -36.41
C GLN A 438 27.52 4.95 -36.16
N THR A 439 26.87 5.31 -35.07
CA THR A 439 26.62 6.68 -34.63
C THR A 439 27.15 6.86 -33.21
N PRO A 440 27.65 8.05 -32.84
CA PRO A 440 27.83 8.37 -31.42
C PRO A 440 26.48 8.25 -30.72
N VAL A 441 26.48 7.77 -29.46
CA VAL A 441 25.26 7.54 -28.67
C VAL A 441 24.40 8.81 -28.70
N THR A 442 23.16 8.68 -29.19
CA THR A 442 22.32 9.85 -29.49
C THR A 442 22.04 10.62 -28.21
N ILE A 443 22.34 11.92 -28.20
CA ILE A 443 22.02 12.79 -27.06
C ILE A 443 20.51 12.82 -26.89
N VAL A 444 20.04 12.37 -25.73
CA VAL A 444 18.62 12.30 -25.37
C VAL A 444 18.26 13.40 -24.37
N PRO A 445 17.01 13.90 -24.36
CA PRO A 445 16.60 14.95 -23.43
C PRO A 445 16.48 14.42 -21.99
N PRO A 446 16.44 15.32 -20.98
CA PRO A 446 16.28 14.94 -19.58
C PRO A 446 15.07 14.03 -19.35
N GLY A 447 15.27 12.95 -18.59
CA GLY A 447 14.27 11.89 -18.41
C GLY A 447 14.49 10.67 -19.30
N ALA A 448 15.44 10.67 -20.23
CA ALA A 448 15.86 9.49 -20.98
C ALA A 448 17.36 9.18 -20.78
N ARG A 449 17.75 7.91 -20.94
CA ARG A 449 19.15 7.48 -20.98
C ARG A 449 19.37 6.17 -21.74
N TRP A 450 20.57 6.03 -22.31
CA TRP A 450 21.04 4.83 -23.01
C TRP A 450 21.82 3.91 -22.06
N LEU A 451 21.28 2.71 -21.78
CA LEU A 451 21.90 1.74 -20.88
C LEU A 451 22.54 0.56 -21.62
N THR A 452 23.58 -0.05 -21.05
CA THR A 452 23.97 -1.43 -21.40
C THR A 452 22.94 -2.44 -20.88
N ARG A 453 23.06 -3.70 -21.30
CA ARG A 453 22.22 -4.79 -20.76
C ARG A 453 22.48 -5.03 -19.27
N GLU A 454 23.74 -4.90 -18.82
CA GLU A 454 24.12 -5.01 -17.41
C GLU A 454 23.52 -3.87 -16.57
N GLU A 455 23.61 -2.63 -17.05
CA GLU A 455 23.00 -1.45 -16.44
C GLU A 455 21.45 -1.57 -16.39
N PHE A 456 20.82 -2.18 -17.39
CA PHE A 456 19.38 -2.49 -17.35
C PHE A 456 19.00 -3.52 -16.27
N HIS A 457 19.83 -4.52 -16.01
CA HIS A 457 19.55 -5.52 -14.98
C HIS A 457 19.62 -4.93 -13.56
N THR A 458 20.51 -3.96 -13.32
CA THR A 458 20.66 -3.25 -12.04
C THR A 458 19.73 -2.05 -11.89
N ALA A 459 19.27 -1.43 -12.99
CA ALA A 459 18.36 -0.30 -12.97
C ALA A 459 17.02 -0.60 -12.28
N ALA A 460 16.40 0.48 -11.76
CA ALA A 460 15.08 0.47 -11.16
C ALA A 460 13.96 0.35 -12.21
N VAL A 461 13.91 -0.79 -12.90
CA VAL A 461 12.89 -1.14 -13.90
C VAL A 461 11.86 -2.12 -13.32
N SER A 462 10.62 -2.06 -13.80
CA SER A 462 9.55 -2.94 -13.30
C SER A 462 9.74 -4.41 -13.70
N THR A 463 9.10 -5.33 -12.96
CA THR A 463 9.06 -6.76 -13.33
C THR A 463 8.31 -7.02 -14.64
N ALA A 464 7.50 -6.09 -15.13
CA ALA A 464 6.95 -6.12 -16.49
C ALA A 464 8.03 -5.79 -17.53
N MET A 465 8.86 -4.77 -17.30
CA MET A 465 9.96 -4.42 -18.22
C MET A 465 11.02 -5.54 -18.28
N LYS A 466 11.31 -6.22 -17.15
CA LYS A 466 12.13 -7.46 -17.13
C LYS A 466 11.46 -8.70 -17.76
N LYS A 467 10.23 -8.60 -18.28
CA LYS A 467 9.60 -9.56 -19.20
C LYS A 467 9.63 -9.07 -20.65
N VAL A 468 9.31 -7.79 -20.88
CA VAL A 468 9.39 -7.12 -22.20
C VAL A 468 10.78 -7.31 -22.82
N PHE A 469 11.85 -7.07 -22.05
CA PHE A 469 13.21 -7.23 -22.55
C PHE A 469 13.53 -8.69 -22.94
N ARG A 470 13.06 -9.69 -22.17
CA ARG A 470 13.24 -11.11 -22.54
C ARG A 470 12.48 -11.52 -23.80
N VAL A 471 11.34 -10.90 -24.10
CA VAL A 471 10.64 -11.10 -25.38
C VAL A 471 11.45 -10.52 -26.54
N TYR A 472 12.12 -9.38 -26.33
CA TYR A 472 13.03 -8.79 -27.31
C TYR A 472 14.30 -9.64 -27.53
N GLU A 473 14.97 -10.04 -26.46
CA GLU A 473 16.21 -10.85 -26.56
C GLU A 473 15.96 -12.24 -27.16
N GLY A 474 14.77 -12.82 -26.96
CA GLY A 474 14.36 -14.08 -27.58
C GLY A 474 13.98 -13.99 -29.06
N GLN A 475 14.04 -12.79 -29.67
CA GLN A 475 13.76 -12.53 -31.09
C GLN A 475 14.99 -11.93 -31.83
N GLN A 476 16.14 -11.88 -31.17
CA GLN A 476 17.41 -11.44 -31.76
C GLN A 476 18.06 -12.58 -32.56
N PRO A 477 18.60 -12.34 -33.77
CA PRO A 477 19.36 -13.36 -34.49
C PRO A 477 20.64 -13.74 -33.73
N GLY A 478 20.75 -15.01 -33.32
CA GLY A 478 21.96 -15.57 -32.69
C GLY A 478 21.89 -15.82 -31.18
N THR A 479 20.84 -15.40 -30.47
CA THR A 479 20.64 -15.76 -29.05
C THR A 479 20.08 -17.19 -28.92
N CYS A 480 20.98 -18.18 -28.99
CA CYS A 480 20.66 -19.55 -28.59
C CYS A 480 20.12 -19.58 -27.15
N LYS A 481 19.09 -20.39 -26.92
CA LYS A 481 18.60 -20.67 -25.56
C LYS A 481 19.65 -21.47 -24.80
N ILE A 482 19.99 -20.98 -23.61
CA ILE A 482 20.72 -21.68 -22.55
C ILE A 482 19.86 -21.51 -21.28
#